data_AF-A0A3C0IM44-F1
#
_entry.id   AF-A0A3C0IM44-F1
#
_cell.length_a   1.000
_cell.length_b   1.000
_cell.length_c   1.000
_cell.angle_alpha   90.00
_cell.angle_beta   90.00
_cell.angle_gamma   90.00
#
_symmetry.space_group_name_H-M   'P 1'
#
loop_
_entity.id
_entity.type
_entity.pdbx_description
1 polymer ?
#
loop_
_entity_poly.entity_id
_entity_poly.type
_entity_poly.pdbx_seq_one_letter_code
_entity_poly.pdbx_strand_id
1 'polypeptide(L)'
;MKKWFFVALCLPVFSFAQQGFTINATIAGVENGTAIKLVSAEAPDKVVAETKASANSFVLKGAVPEPGVYQLQLGKSSVTIFLDNNAITLEGNAADARNVKVTGSKSHADFESFISTFNPMFGRLQQLQAEAQKSGNVSQQMRAEYDNINTEIQSKVDAFIAQ
;
A
#
# COMPACT_ATOMS: atom_id res chain seq x y z
N MET A 1 -40.51 -49.99 4.41
CA MET A 1 -39.31 -49.40 5.05
C MET A 1 -38.06 -49.81 4.29
N LYS A 2 -37.44 -48.93 3.47
CA LYS A 2 -36.02 -49.05 3.08
C LYS A 2 -35.50 -47.77 2.39
N LYS A 3 -35.10 -46.85 3.27
CA LYS A 3 -33.97 -45.91 3.22
C LYS A 3 -33.53 -45.38 1.84
N TRP A 4 -33.97 -44.16 1.55
CA TRP A 4 -33.21 -43.22 0.71
C TRP A 4 -31.91 -42.85 1.43
N PHE A 5 -30.78 -43.01 0.73
CA PHE A 5 -29.51 -42.42 1.14
C PHE A 5 -28.73 -42.09 -0.14
N PHE A 6 -29.09 -40.97 -0.78
CA PHE A 6 -28.18 -40.30 -1.71
C PHE A 6 -27.24 -39.45 -0.84
N VAL A 7 -26.09 -40.02 -0.49
CA VAL A 7 -24.98 -39.25 0.10
C VAL A 7 -24.44 -38.36 -1.00
N ALA A 8 -24.83 -37.08 -0.98
CA ALA A 8 -24.18 -36.06 -1.77
C ALA A 8 -22.74 -35.90 -1.24
N LEU A 9 -21.80 -36.20 -2.13
CA LEU A 9 -20.36 -36.13 -1.96
C LEU A 9 -19.93 -34.70 -1.59
N CYS A 10 -19.75 -34.41 -0.30
CA CYS A 10 -18.99 -33.24 0.15
C CYS A 10 -17.50 -33.50 -0.14
N LEU A 11 -17.05 -33.18 -1.36
CA LEU A 11 -15.63 -33.04 -1.64
C LEU A 11 -15.08 -31.88 -0.79
N PRO A 12 -14.02 -32.10 0.02
CA PRO A 12 -13.30 -30.98 0.60
C PRO A 12 -12.68 -30.20 -0.56
N VAL A 13 -13.17 -28.99 -0.80
CA VAL A 13 -12.49 -28.03 -1.65
C VAL A 13 -11.20 -27.70 -0.91
N PHE A 14 -10.11 -28.37 -1.27
CA PHE A 14 -8.76 -27.99 -0.88
C PHE A 14 -8.54 -26.58 -1.43
N SER A 15 -8.78 -25.58 -0.59
CA SER A 15 -8.36 -24.22 -0.83
C SER A 15 -6.84 -24.24 -0.78
N PHE A 16 -6.20 -24.34 -1.96
CA PHE A 16 -4.77 -24.06 -2.06
C PHE A 16 -4.58 -22.64 -1.56
N ALA A 17 -3.98 -22.48 -0.38
CA ALA A 17 -3.53 -21.20 0.09
C ALA A 17 -2.64 -20.61 -1.01
N GLN A 18 -3.04 -19.48 -1.60
CA GLN A 18 -2.25 -18.83 -2.65
C GLN A 18 -0.92 -18.43 -2.03
N GLN A 19 0.14 -19.13 -2.42
CA GLN A 19 1.49 -18.97 -1.90
C GLN A 19 2.20 -17.83 -2.65
N GLY A 20 1.55 -16.67 -2.70
CA GLY A 20 1.99 -15.53 -3.49
C GLY A 20 0.90 -14.51 -3.72
N PHE A 21 1.29 -13.31 -4.13
CA PHE A 21 0.38 -12.23 -4.46
C PHE A 21 -0.08 -12.29 -5.92
N THR A 22 -1.20 -11.65 -6.20
CA THR A 22 -1.63 -11.29 -7.57
C THR A 22 -2.12 -9.86 -7.58
N ILE A 23 -1.52 -9.01 -8.41
CA ILE A 23 -1.94 -7.62 -8.61
C ILE A 23 -2.70 -7.56 -9.93
N ASN A 24 -4.00 -7.27 -9.87
CA ASN A 24 -4.83 -6.99 -11.05
C ASN A 24 -4.95 -5.47 -11.19
N ALA A 25 -4.39 -4.89 -12.23
CA ALA A 25 -4.33 -3.44 -12.37
C ALA A 25 -5.02 -2.95 -13.64
N THR A 26 -5.78 -1.87 -13.49
CA THR A 26 -6.35 -1.05 -14.57
C THR A 26 -5.96 0.40 -14.32
N ILE A 27 -4.87 0.83 -14.95
CA ILE A 27 -4.27 2.16 -14.78
C ILE A 27 -4.28 2.89 -16.13
N ALA A 28 -5.15 3.90 -16.25
CA ALA A 28 -5.20 4.75 -17.42
C ALA A 28 -3.86 5.46 -17.65
N GLY A 29 -3.43 5.54 -18.91
CA GLY A 29 -2.18 6.20 -19.29
C GLY A 29 -0.94 5.31 -19.22
N VAL A 30 -1.08 4.02 -18.88
CA VAL A 30 0.01 3.04 -19.03
C VAL A 30 -0.02 2.49 -20.45
N GLU A 31 1.00 2.84 -21.23
CA GLU A 31 1.14 2.42 -22.63
C GLU A 31 1.35 0.91 -22.76
N ASN A 32 0.86 0.34 -23.87
CA ASN A 32 1.07 -1.06 -24.18
C ASN A 32 2.57 -1.39 -24.31
N GLY A 33 3.01 -2.49 -23.70
CA GLY A 33 4.41 -2.90 -23.67
C GLY A 33 5.26 -2.25 -22.58
N THR A 34 4.71 -1.31 -21.79
CA THR A 34 5.42 -0.71 -20.64
C THR A 34 5.86 -1.80 -19.68
N ALA A 35 7.13 -1.79 -19.29
CA ALA A 35 7.67 -2.68 -18.26
C ALA A 35 7.14 -2.26 -16.89
N ILE A 36 6.49 -3.19 -16.20
CA ILE A 36 5.93 -2.99 -14.86
C ILE A 36 6.78 -3.78 -13.89
N LYS A 37 7.41 -3.09 -12.94
CA LYS A 37 8.33 -3.70 -11.97
C LYS A 37 7.87 -3.45 -10.56
N LEU A 38 7.91 -4.50 -9.75
CA LEU A 38 7.73 -4.40 -8.31
C LEU A 38 9.11 -4.44 -7.65
N VAL A 39 9.44 -3.41 -6.88
CA VAL A 39 10.70 -3.34 -6.11
C VAL A 39 10.39 -3.10 -4.63
N SER A 40 11.23 -3.63 -3.74
CA SER A 40 11.13 -3.34 -2.31
C SER A 40 11.51 -1.88 -2.05
N ALA A 41 10.80 -1.19 -1.15
CA ALA A 41 11.20 0.15 -0.71
C ALA A 41 12.52 0.13 0.07
N GLU A 42 12.87 -1.00 0.71
CA GLU A 42 14.11 -1.19 1.46
C GLU A 42 15.29 -1.59 0.58
N ALA A 43 15.01 -2.25 -0.55
CA ALA A 43 16.00 -2.66 -1.54
C ALA A 43 15.53 -2.31 -2.96
N PRO A 44 15.60 -1.04 -3.38
CA PRO A 44 15.04 -0.55 -4.65
C PRO A 44 15.68 -1.18 -5.89
N ASP A 45 16.92 -1.67 -5.76
CA ASP A 45 17.66 -2.30 -6.87
C ASP A 45 17.21 -3.75 -7.12
N LYS A 46 16.44 -4.34 -6.20
CA LYS A 46 15.98 -5.73 -6.29
C LYS A 46 14.55 -5.79 -6.83
N VAL A 47 14.43 -6.25 -8.08
CA VAL A 47 13.14 -6.54 -8.70
C VAL A 47 12.56 -7.83 -8.12
N VAL A 48 11.37 -7.73 -7.54
CA VAL A 48 10.62 -8.83 -6.92
C VAL A 48 9.78 -9.57 -7.96
N ALA A 49 9.15 -8.82 -8.86
CA ALA A 49 8.37 -9.36 -9.96
C ALA A 49 8.32 -8.34 -11.11
N GLU A 50 8.16 -8.83 -12.33
CA GLU A 50 8.04 -8.00 -13.52
C GLU A 50 6.97 -8.54 -14.47
N THR A 51 6.26 -7.64 -15.15
CA THR A 51 5.33 -7.96 -16.23
C THR A 51 5.34 -6.84 -17.28
N LYS A 52 4.57 -6.99 -18.35
CA LYS A 52 4.33 -5.92 -19.32
C LYS A 52 2.87 -5.51 -19.30
N ALA A 53 2.62 -4.22 -19.42
CA ALA A 53 1.27 -3.70 -19.59
C ALA A 53 0.69 -4.04 -20.96
N SER A 54 -0.61 -4.31 -20.98
CA SER A 54 -1.42 -4.53 -22.17
C SER A 54 -2.65 -3.63 -22.08
N ALA A 55 -2.67 -2.58 -22.90
CA ALA A 55 -3.80 -1.65 -23.04
C ALA A 55 -4.34 -1.11 -21.69
N ASN A 56 -3.54 -0.32 -20.96
CA ASN A 56 -3.85 0.23 -19.63
C ASN A 56 -4.02 -0.80 -18.50
N SER A 57 -3.88 -2.10 -18.77
CA SER A 57 -4.04 -3.13 -17.74
C SER A 57 -2.82 -4.05 -17.66
N PHE A 58 -2.61 -4.64 -16.49
CA PHE A 58 -1.62 -5.70 -16.30
C PHE A 58 -2.01 -6.62 -15.15
N VAL A 59 -1.45 -7.83 -15.21
CA VAL A 59 -1.47 -8.77 -14.08
C VAL A 59 -0.03 -9.05 -13.69
N LEU A 60 0.30 -8.79 -12.43
CA LEU A 60 1.60 -9.10 -11.85
C LEU A 60 1.44 -10.18 -10.78
N LYS A 61 2.27 -11.21 -10.85
CA LYS A 61 2.27 -12.32 -9.88
C LYS A 61 3.67 -12.54 -9.33
N GLY A 62 3.74 -12.99 -8.10
CA GLY A 62 4.99 -13.30 -7.43
C GLY A 62 4.73 -13.73 -5.99
N ALA A 63 5.77 -13.74 -5.17
CA ALA A 63 5.66 -13.95 -3.74
C ALA A 63 6.60 -13.02 -3.00
N VAL A 64 6.17 -12.56 -1.83
CA VAL A 64 6.99 -11.80 -0.89
C VAL A 64 7.26 -12.64 0.36
N PRO A 65 8.45 -12.55 0.96
CA PRO A 65 8.78 -13.31 2.18
C PRO A 65 7.96 -12.81 3.38
N GLU A 66 7.67 -11.51 3.42
CA GLU A 66 6.90 -10.85 4.46
C GLU A 66 6.11 -9.66 3.90
N PRO A 67 5.00 -9.27 4.55
CA PRO A 67 4.28 -8.05 4.20
C PRO A 67 5.17 -6.81 4.34
N GLY A 68 5.07 -5.87 3.40
CA GLY A 68 5.90 -4.66 3.47
C GLY A 68 5.54 -3.63 2.43
N VAL A 69 6.32 -2.54 2.40
CA VAL A 69 6.14 -1.43 1.44
C VAL A 69 6.95 -1.71 0.17
N TYR A 70 6.27 -1.64 -0.97
CA TYR A 70 6.85 -1.84 -2.30
C TYR A 70 6.51 -0.66 -3.21
N GLN A 71 7.35 -0.45 -4.22
CA GLN A 71 7.09 0.48 -5.31
C GLN A 71 6.74 -0.30 -6.56
N LEU A 72 5.54 -0.05 -7.09
CA LEU A 72 5.09 -0.55 -8.38
C LEU A 72 5.41 0.49 -9.44
N GLN A 73 6.48 0.26 -10.20
CA GLN A 73 6.96 1.14 -11.26
C GLN A 73 6.13 0.93 -12.52
N LEU A 74 5.55 2.01 -13.04
CA LEU A 74 4.69 2.06 -14.22
C LEU A 74 5.41 2.76 -15.40
N GLY A 75 6.72 2.57 -15.52
CA GLY A 75 7.57 3.33 -16.42
C GLY A 75 8.06 4.64 -15.81
N LYS A 76 7.37 5.76 -16.10
CA LYS A 76 7.77 7.11 -15.62
C LYS A 76 7.21 7.49 -14.25
N SER A 77 6.23 6.75 -13.74
CA SER A 77 5.62 6.97 -12.43
C SER A 77 5.69 5.70 -11.58
N SER A 78 5.44 5.84 -10.28
CA SER A 78 5.38 4.71 -9.35
C SER A 78 4.22 4.85 -8.38
N VAL A 79 3.62 3.72 -8.02
CA VAL A 79 2.59 3.62 -6.98
C VAL A 79 3.21 2.92 -5.79
N THR A 80 3.11 3.54 -4.61
CA THR A 80 3.53 2.90 -3.35
C THR A 80 2.41 2.00 -2.86
N ILE A 81 2.72 0.74 -2.60
CA ILE A 81 1.75 -0.23 -2.09
C ILE A 81 2.31 -0.95 -0.87
N PHE A 82 1.48 -1.13 0.16
CA PHE A 82 1.74 -2.16 1.17
C PHE A 82 1.21 -3.49 0.64
N LEU A 83 2.08 -4.49 0.52
CA LEU A 83 1.80 -5.75 -0.15
C LEU A 83 2.09 -6.92 0.78
N ASP A 84 1.12 -7.82 0.87
CA ASP A 84 1.23 -9.18 1.41
C ASP A 84 0.99 -10.21 0.30
N ASN A 85 1.03 -11.52 0.59
CA ASN A 85 0.75 -12.59 -0.37
C ASN A 85 -0.76 -12.79 -0.62
N ASN A 86 -1.52 -11.71 -0.74
CA ASN A 86 -2.94 -11.74 -1.12
C ASN A 86 -3.15 -11.17 -2.54
N ALA A 87 -4.33 -11.43 -3.10
CA ALA A 87 -4.75 -10.79 -4.33
C ALA A 87 -5.19 -9.35 -4.05
N ILE A 88 -4.72 -8.40 -4.85
CA ILE A 88 -5.12 -7.00 -4.80
C ILE A 88 -5.55 -6.49 -6.18
N THR A 89 -6.41 -5.48 -6.18
CA THR A 89 -6.87 -4.76 -7.37
C THR A 89 -6.46 -3.30 -7.29
N LEU A 90 -5.87 -2.80 -8.38
CA LEU A 90 -5.42 -1.42 -8.54
C LEU A 90 -6.23 -0.72 -9.64
N GLU A 91 -6.80 0.43 -9.32
CA GLU A 91 -7.58 1.24 -10.26
C GLU A 91 -7.16 2.71 -10.17
N GLY A 92 -6.88 3.35 -11.30
CA GLY A 92 -6.53 4.77 -11.31
C GLY A 92 -5.89 5.27 -12.61
N ASN A 93 -5.04 6.28 -12.49
CA ASN A 93 -4.36 6.93 -13.60
C ASN A 93 -2.87 7.10 -13.31
N ALA A 94 -2.00 6.79 -14.28
CA ALA A 94 -0.55 6.88 -14.13
C ALA A 94 -0.04 8.32 -13.94
N ALA A 95 -0.78 9.32 -14.42
CA ALA A 95 -0.51 10.75 -14.20
C ALA A 95 -0.84 11.18 -12.76
N ASP A 96 -1.68 10.42 -12.05
CA ASP A 96 -2.05 10.65 -10.66
C ASP A 96 -1.77 9.41 -9.81
N ALA A 97 -0.54 8.91 -9.91
CA ALA A 97 -0.11 7.66 -9.30
C ALA A 97 -0.26 7.64 -7.75
N ARG A 98 -0.37 8.81 -7.11
CA ARG A 98 -0.59 8.95 -5.66
C ARG A 98 -2.02 8.63 -5.24
N ASN A 99 -2.99 8.74 -6.15
CA ASN A 99 -4.41 8.50 -5.88
C ASN A 99 -4.91 7.20 -6.54
N VAL A 100 -4.00 6.30 -6.94
CA VAL A 100 -4.37 4.96 -7.39
C VAL A 100 -5.00 4.21 -6.22
N LYS A 101 -6.23 3.75 -6.42
CA LYS A 101 -6.99 3.01 -5.41
C LYS A 101 -6.50 1.57 -5.36
N VAL A 102 -6.22 1.08 -4.17
CA VAL A 102 -5.84 -0.31 -3.91
C VAL A 102 -6.92 -0.99 -3.08
N THR A 103 -7.31 -2.20 -3.45
CA THR A 103 -8.34 -2.99 -2.73
C THR A 103 -7.96 -4.46 -2.69
N GLY A 104 -8.59 -5.24 -1.81
CA GLY A 104 -8.41 -6.69 -1.72
C GLY A 104 -7.45 -7.16 -0.62
N SER A 105 -6.70 -6.25 0.00
CA SER A 105 -5.81 -6.56 1.13
C SER A 105 -6.18 -5.74 2.37
N LYS A 106 -6.40 -6.45 3.49
CA LYS A 106 -6.66 -5.85 4.80
C LYS A 106 -5.41 -5.13 5.32
N SER A 107 -4.23 -5.72 5.15
CA SER A 107 -2.97 -5.11 5.58
C SER A 107 -2.69 -3.81 4.83
N HIS A 108 -3.07 -3.74 3.54
CA HIS A 108 -3.04 -2.49 2.79
C HIS A 108 -4.00 -1.43 3.35
N ALA A 109 -5.24 -1.79 3.64
CA ALA A 109 -6.21 -0.85 4.22
C ALA A 109 -5.74 -0.34 5.60
N ASP A 110 -5.12 -1.19 6.40
CA ASP A 110 -4.53 -0.80 7.68
C ASP A 110 -3.35 0.15 7.50
N PHE A 111 -2.51 -0.10 6.48
CA PHE A 111 -1.45 0.80 6.10
C PHE A 111 -1.98 2.17 5.64
N GLU A 112 -3.02 2.21 4.79
CA GLU A 112 -3.67 3.47 4.37
C GLU A 112 -4.24 4.25 5.56
N SER A 113 -4.90 3.55 6.49
CA SER A 113 -5.40 4.14 7.74
C SER A 113 -4.26 4.73 8.57
N PHE A 114 -3.17 3.98 8.73
CA PHE A 114 -1.98 4.42 9.44
C PHE A 114 -1.38 5.68 8.80
N ILE A 115 -1.06 5.66 7.51
CA ILE A 115 -0.43 6.81 6.85
C ILE A 115 -1.37 8.03 6.83
N SER A 116 -2.68 7.85 6.66
CA SER A 116 -3.64 8.96 6.69
C SER A 116 -3.74 9.61 8.08
N THR A 117 -3.54 8.82 9.13
CA THR A 117 -3.51 9.30 10.52
C THR A 117 -2.21 10.02 10.82
N PHE A 118 -1.06 9.47 10.44
CA PHE A 118 0.25 9.96 10.91
C PHE A 118 0.97 10.92 9.95
N ASN A 119 0.82 10.79 8.63
CA ASN A 119 1.49 11.67 7.67
C ASN A 119 1.18 13.17 7.83
N PRO A 120 -0.05 13.61 8.17
CA PRO A 120 -0.32 15.02 8.41
C PRO A 120 0.57 15.63 9.51
N MET A 121 0.84 14.86 10.57
CA MET A 121 1.71 15.29 11.67
C MET A 121 3.17 15.38 11.20
N PHE A 122 3.66 14.40 10.44
CA PHE A 122 4.98 14.49 9.81
C PHE A 122 5.10 15.68 8.87
N GLY A 123 4.06 15.99 8.10
CA GLY A 123 4.00 17.17 7.23
C GLY A 123 4.13 18.48 8.01
N ARG A 124 3.40 18.59 9.14
CA ARG A 124 3.51 19.76 10.04
C ARG A 124 4.91 19.88 10.66
N LEU A 125 5.54 18.77 11.06
CA LEU A 125 6.92 18.79 11.56
C LEU A 125 7.92 19.27 10.50
N GLN A 126 7.76 18.83 9.24
CA GLN A 126 8.61 19.29 8.14
C GLN A 126 8.41 20.79 7.85
N GLN A 127 7.15 21.27 7.88
CA GLN A 127 6.85 22.69 7.73
C GLN A 127 7.50 23.51 8.84
N LEU A 128 7.39 23.05 10.09
CA LEU A 128 8.01 23.67 11.24
C LEU A 128 9.53 23.77 11.10
N GLN A 129 10.17 22.69 10.65
CA GLN A 129 11.61 22.65 10.37
C GLN A 129 12.00 23.66 9.28
N ALA A 130 11.25 23.71 8.18
CA ALA A 130 11.50 24.65 7.09
C ALA A 130 11.34 26.11 7.55
N GLU A 131 10.35 26.40 8.39
CA GLU A 131 10.13 27.73 8.94
C GLU A 131 11.26 28.15 9.87
N ALA A 132 11.70 27.27 10.77
CA ALA A 132 12.84 27.51 11.65
C ALA A 132 14.15 27.73 10.89
N GLN A 133 14.37 26.99 9.81
CA GLN A 133 15.53 27.18 8.93
C GLN A 133 15.47 28.54 8.21
N LYS A 134 14.28 28.96 7.76
CA LYS A 134 14.07 30.24 7.09
C LYS A 134 14.23 31.44 8.04
N SER A 135 13.75 31.33 9.28
CA SER A 135 13.85 32.40 10.29
C SER A 135 15.22 32.47 10.95
N GLY A 136 16.01 31.38 10.91
CA GLY A 136 17.26 31.25 11.66
C GLY A 136 17.07 31.15 13.18
N ASN A 137 15.84 31.02 13.66
CA ASN A 137 15.51 30.92 15.08
C ASN A 137 14.20 30.14 15.31
N VAL A 138 14.13 29.40 16.42
CA VAL A 138 12.91 28.73 16.85
C VAL A 138 12.09 29.67 17.73
N SER A 139 10.92 30.10 17.26
CA SER A 139 10.02 30.98 17.99
C SER A 139 9.27 30.25 19.12
N GLN A 140 8.60 31.00 20.00
CA GLN A 140 7.72 30.39 21.02
C GLN A 140 6.51 29.70 20.39
N GLN A 141 5.97 30.25 19.30
CA GLN A 141 4.86 29.64 18.54
C GLN A 141 5.29 28.32 17.92
N MET A 142 6.50 28.25 17.38
CA MET A 142 7.06 27.01 16.83
C MET A 142 7.21 25.92 17.89
N ARG A 143 7.65 26.29 19.11
CA ARG A 143 7.72 25.35 20.24
C ARG A 143 6.34 24.84 20.64
N ALA A 144 5.35 25.73 20.76
CA ALA A 144 3.98 25.34 21.08
C ALA A 144 3.38 24.40 20.02
N GLU A 145 3.63 24.66 18.73
CA GLU A 145 3.17 23.79 17.64
C GLU A 145 3.85 22.41 17.69
N TYR A 146 5.14 22.35 17.98
CA TYR A 146 5.85 21.09 18.21
C TYR A 146 5.24 20.27 19.35
N ASP A 147 4.96 20.91 20.49
CA ASP A 147 4.34 20.26 21.64
C ASP A 147 2.92 19.75 21.34
N ASN A 148 2.15 20.52 20.56
CA ASN A 148 0.84 20.10 20.08
C ASN A 148 0.94 18.87 19.18
N ILE A 149 1.87 18.86 18.23
CA ILE A 149 2.09 17.70 17.33
C ILE A 149 2.48 16.47 18.16
N ASN A 150 3.38 16.62 19.14
CA ASN A 150 3.76 15.51 20.01
C ASN A 150 2.56 14.95 20.80
N THR A 151 1.73 15.83 21.36
CA THR A 151 0.52 15.43 22.09
C THR A 151 -0.45 14.67 21.18
N GLU A 152 -0.63 15.15 19.94
CA GLU A 152 -1.46 14.49 18.94
C GLU A 152 -0.90 13.12 18.56
N ILE A 153 0.41 13.00 18.32
CA ILE A 153 1.07 11.72 18.04
C ILE A 153 0.80 10.73 19.17
N GLN A 154 1.03 11.13 20.43
CA GLN A 154 0.79 10.25 21.59
C GLN A 154 -0.66 9.79 21.64
N SER A 155 -1.61 10.71 21.50
CA SER A 155 -3.04 10.38 21.49
C SER A 155 -3.42 9.41 20.36
N LYS A 156 -2.86 9.58 19.15
CA LYS A 156 -3.12 8.69 18.02
C LYS A 156 -2.46 7.33 18.17
N VAL A 157 -1.26 7.26 18.76
CA VAL A 157 -0.59 5.99 19.10
C VAL A 157 -1.42 5.21 20.12
N ASP A 158 -1.86 5.85 21.20
CA ASP A 158 -2.70 5.21 22.22
C ASP A 158 -3.99 4.64 21.62
N ALA A 159 -4.64 5.43 20.75
CA ALA A 159 -5.85 5.00 20.04
C ALA A 159 -5.60 3.88 19.02
N PHE A 160 -4.40 3.79 18.45
CA PHE A 160 -4.03 2.74 17.50
C PHE A 160 -3.72 1.42 18.23
N ILE A 161 -3.06 1.48 19.39
CA ILE A 161 -2.75 0.29 20.21
C ILE A 161 -4.00 -0.31 20.85
N ALA A 162 -5.03 0.50 21.11
CA ALA A 162 -6.28 0.06 21.74
C ALA A 162 -7.28 -0.65 20.80
N GLN A 163 -7.01 -0.72 19.50
CA GLN A 163 -7.84 -1.40 18.49
C GLN A 163 -7.51 -2.89 18.38
#